data_AF-A0A9D8G1V7-F1
#
_entry.id   AF-A0A9D8G1V7-F1
#
_cell.length_a   1.000
_cell.length_b   1.000
_cell.length_c   1.000
_cell.angle_alpha   90.00
_cell.angle_beta   90.00
_cell.angle_gamma   90.00
#
_symmetry.space_group_name_H-M   'P 1'
#
loop_
_entity.id
_entity.type
_entity.pdbx_description
1 polymer ?
#
loop_
_entity_poly.entity_id
_entity_poly.type
_entity_poly.pdbx_seq_one_letter_code
_entity_poly.pdbx_strand_id
1 'polypeptide(L)'
;MQFESRNFSVAGHKIAWGKTLTEVEAILRYEQPLSPYGGWPNLRVKCKDAYGFPATEFEARAPAHSKPVMQVIFELAPPSERCRSIKPNYWAKELQESLGNPDEVSRSRVPWFATPSGSVTYCAAWNIDDVRLTLSVFGGLRENEAGISAAGLFIGWANVIEAAKPFLARNMILEKELEINSHEATDLSIFKLDRKQEPFYSADYHLSNPDIALKNELLRLSQRALYKSRLLETPPIIKDMLNKNEVALWKMDRETKMVVSTHWDSVIIEAPAIHKIEWVNVLPAKGRGGMSLDADDLTLRDVHSSEKLTSVVRHIQKFIGHPIQCKKDFDA
;
A
#
# COMPACT_ATOMS: atom_id res chain seq x y z
N MET A 1 -12.01 -24.44 -16.05
CA MET A 1 -11.97 -23.35 -15.04
C MET A 1 -12.88 -22.23 -15.49
N GLN A 2 -13.69 -21.62 -14.61
CA GLN A 2 -14.46 -20.41 -14.95
C GLN A 2 -13.98 -19.28 -14.04
N PHE A 3 -13.11 -18.42 -14.58
CA PHE A 3 -12.67 -17.22 -13.88
C PHE A 3 -13.71 -16.11 -14.07
N GLU A 4 -14.01 -15.36 -13.01
CA GLU A 4 -14.94 -14.25 -13.06
C GLU A 4 -14.27 -12.99 -12.52
N SER A 5 -14.02 -12.00 -13.38
CA SER A 5 -13.35 -10.75 -12.99
C SER A 5 -14.06 -9.95 -11.89
N ARG A 6 -15.37 -10.15 -11.71
CA ARG A 6 -16.18 -9.42 -10.70
C ARG A 6 -16.06 -9.98 -9.29
N ASN A 7 -15.52 -11.18 -9.11
CA ASN A 7 -15.47 -11.87 -7.82
C ASN A 7 -14.15 -12.64 -7.66
N PHE A 8 -13.72 -12.87 -6.43
CA PHE A 8 -12.78 -13.94 -6.13
C PHE A 8 -13.49 -15.07 -5.38
N SER A 9 -12.96 -16.28 -5.51
CA SER A 9 -13.56 -17.47 -4.93
C SER A 9 -12.61 -18.18 -3.98
N VAL A 10 -13.07 -18.51 -2.78
CA VAL A 10 -12.31 -19.21 -1.75
C VAL A 10 -13.26 -20.04 -0.89
N ALA A 11 -12.89 -21.29 -0.59
CA ALA A 11 -13.67 -22.19 0.26
C ALA A 11 -15.17 -22.30 -0.13
N GLY A 12 -15.46 -22.30 -1.44
CA GLY A 12 -16.84 -22.34 -1.95
C GLY A 12 -17.61 -21.01 -1.84
N HIS A 13 -17.03 -19.99 -1.21
CA HIS A 13 -17.58 -18.64 -1.20
C HIS A 13 -17.17 -17.88 -2.46
N LYS A 14 -18.14 -17.16 -3.02
CA LYS A 14 -17.92 -16.20 -4.11
C LYS A 14 -18.08 -14.80 -3.56
N ILE A 15 -17.00 -14.04 -3.59
CA ILE A 15 -16.88 -12.77 -2.88
C ILE A 15 -16.63 -11.67 -3.91
N ALA A 16 -17.54 -10.71 -4.00
CA ALA A 16 -17.40 -9.57 -4.89
C ALA A 16 -16.25 -8.65 -4.44
N TRP A 17 -15.55 -8.07 -5.41
CA TRP A 17 -14.66 -6.94 -5.16
C TRP A 17 -15.43 -5.77 -4.52
N GLY A 18 -14.72 -4.93 -3.77
CA GLY A 18 -15.33 -3.83 -3.00
C GLY A 18 -15.65 -4.19 -1.56
N LYS A 19 -15.75 -5.48 -1.19
CA LYS A 19 -15.87 -5.87 0.22
C LYS A 19 -14.62 -5.51 1.00
N THR A 20 -14.84 -4.96 2.19
CA THR A 20 -13.78 -4.66 3.15
C THR A 20 -13.15 -5.93 3.72
N LEU A 21 -11.93 -5.84 4.22
CA LEU A 21 -11.27 -7.00 4.84
C LEU A 21 -12.08 -7.53 6.03
N THR A 22 -12.69 -6.66 6.84
CA THR A 22 -13.59 -7.08 7.94
C THR A 22 -14.81 -7.85 7.43
N GLU A 23 -15.41 -7.45 6.31
CA GLU A 23 -16.53 -8.19 5.73
C GLU A 23 -16.10 -9.56 5.20
N VAL A 24 -14.91 -9.65 4.60
CA VAL A 24 -14.34 -10.92 4.12
C VAL A 24 -14.00 -11.84 5.29
N GLU A 25 -13.43 -11.31 6.37
CA GLU A 25 -13.19 -12.05 7.62
C GLU A 25 -14.48 -12.61 8.20
N ALA A 26 -15.57 -11.83 8.21
CA ALA A 26 -16.87 -12.29 8.68
C ALA A 26 -17.46 -13.42 7.82
N ILE A 27 -17.18 -13.44 6.52
CA ILE A 27 -17.58 -14.52 5.59
C ILE A 27 -16.76 -15.79 5.88
N LEU A 28 -15.45 -15.67 6.09
CA LEU A 28 -14.53 -16.79 6.27
C LEU A 28 -14.31 -17.21 7.72
N ARG A 29 -15.17 -16.76 8.65
CA ARG A 29 -15.00 -16.96 10.10
C ARG A 29 -14.94 -18.41 10.58
N TYR A 30 -15.38 -19.37 9.75
CA TYR A 30 -15.37 -20.80 10.06
C TYR A 30 -14.22 -21.54 9.38
N GLU A 31 -13.43 -20.86 8.54
CA GLU A 31 -12.24 -21.42 7.94
C GLU A 31 -11.10 -21.46 8.96
N GLN A 32 -10.14 -22.38 8.76
CA GLN A 32 -9.00 -22.49 9.66
C GLN A 32 -8.05 -21.30 9.47
N PRO A 33 -7.91 -20.40 10.47
CA PRO A 33 -7.08 -19.21 10.33
C PRO A 33 -5.59 -19.57 10.35
N LEU A 34 -4.80 -18.73 9.71
CA LEU A 34 -3.32 -18.74 9.73
C LEU A 34 -2.83 -17.39 10.25
N SER A 35 -1.58 -17.34 10.72
CA SER A 35 -1.01 -16.15 11.36
C SER A 35 -0.80 -15.00 10.35
N PRO A 36 -1.33 -13.79 10.51
CA PRO A 36 -1.09 -12.71 9.54
C PRO A 36 0.41 -12.34 9.47
N TYR A 37 0.89 -11.93 8.30
CA TYR A 37 2.28 -11.47 8.11
C TYR A 37 2.40 -10.34 7.07
N GLY A 38 3.50 -9.59 7.07
CA GLY A 38 3.75 -8.53 6.08
C GLY A 38 3.20 -7.16 6.48
N GLY A 39 3.18 -6.22 5.52
CA GLY A 39 2.97 -4.79 5.79
C GLY A 39 1.53 -4.28 5.70
N TRP A 40 0.70 -4.84 4.82
CA TRP A 40 -0.73 -4.50 4.76
C TRP A 40 -1.53 -5.43 5.67
N PRO A 41 -2.60 -4.93 6.32
CA PRO A 41 -3.59 -5.79 6.96
C PRO A 41 -4.04 -6.91 6.03
N ASN A 42 -4.00 -8.12 6.55
CA ASN A 42 -4.32 -9.32 5.80
C ASN A 42 -5.07 -10.35 6.64
N LEU A 43 -5.84 -11.16 5.93
CA LEU A 43 -6.53 -12.34 6.44
C LEU A 43 -5.96 -13.55 5.72
N ARG A 44 -5.50 -14.54 6.48
CA ARG A 44 -4.99 -15.79 5.94
C ARG A 44 -5.80 -16.97 6.48
N VAL A 45 -6.18 -17.88 5.59
CA VAL A 45 -6.87 -19.13 5.96
C VAL A 45 -6.33 -20.29 5.13
N LYS A 46 -6.45 -21.51 5.65
CA LYS A 46 -6.17 -22.70 4.84
C LYS A 46 -7.14 -22.78 3.66
N CYS A 47 -6.60 -23.14 2.51
CA CYS A 47 -7.36 -23.28 1.28
C CYS A 47 -6.92 -24.57 0.58
N LYS A 48 -7.86 -25.37 0.10
CA LYS A 48 -7.54 -26.66 -0.57
C LYS A 48 -7.53 -26.56 -2.08
N ASP A 49 -8.24 -25.59 -2.64
CA ASP A 49 -8.40 -25.41 -4.07
C ASP A 49 -8.47 -23.92 -4.41
N ALA A 50 -7.81 -23.56 -5.51
CA ALA A 50 -7.88 -22.23 -6.12
C ALA A 50 -8.07 -22.41 -7.62
N TYR A 51 -9.28 -22.13 -8.10
CA TYR A 51 -9.62 -22.16 -9.52
C TYR A 51 -9.31 -23.51 -10.21
N GLY A 52 -9.49 -24.62 -9.50
CA GLY A 52 -9.22 -25.97 -10.02
C GLY A 52 -7.79 -26.46 -9.79
N PHE A 53 -6.94 -25.66 -9.15
CA PHE A 53 -5.61 -26.09 -8.73
C PHE A 53 -5.59 -26.41 -7.23
N PRO A 54 -4.92 -27.50 -6.82
CA PRO A 54 -4.60 -27.73 -5.42
C PRO A 54 -3.87 -26.52 -4.82
N ALA A 55 -4.40 -26.02 -3.71
CA ALA A 55 -3.85 -24.90 -2.96
C ALA A 55 -3.54 -25.33 -1.52
N THR A 56 -2.73 -24.53 -0.82
CA THR A 56 -2.48 -24.69 0.62
C THR A 56 -3.12 -23.57 1.42
N GLU A 57 -3.13 -22.36 0.87
CA GLU A 57 -3.47 -21.15 1.59
C GLU A 57 -4.16 -20.13 0.67
N PHE A 58 -5.07 -19.37 1.27
CA PHE A 58 -5.61 -18.13 0.74
C PHE A 58 -5.20 -16.97 1.64
N GLU A 59 -4.81 -15.86 1.02
CA GLU A 59 -4.54 -14.59 1.70
C GLU A 59 -5.33 -13.47 1.01
N ALA A 60 -6.07 -12.67 1.77
CA ALA A 60 -6.67 -11.42 1.32
C ALA A 60 -5.94 -10.23 1.95
N ARG A 61 -5.62 -9.21 1.15
CA ARG A 61 -4.92 -7.99 1.59
C ARG A 61 -5.74 -6.74 1.30
N ALA A 62 -5.75 -5.82 2.25
CA ALA A 62 -6.39 -4.52 2.12
C ALA A 62 -5.52 -3.41 2.73
N PRO A 63 -5.69 -2.14 2.30
CA PRO A 63 -4.98 -1.01 2.90
C PRO A 63 -5.24 -0.83 4.40
N ALA A 64 -6.47 -1.15 4.83
CA ALA A 64 -6.90 -1.20 6.22
C ALA A 64 -8.06 -2.20 6.35
N HIS A 65 -8.39 -2.62 7.57
CA HIS A 65 -9.51 -3.54 7.81
C HIS A 65 -10.85 -3.03 7.27
N SER A 66 -11.08 -1.72 7.35
CA SER A 66 -12.26 -1.02 6.85
C SER A 66 -12.19 -0.62 5.38
N LYS A 67 -11.14 -1.03 4.66
CA LYS A 67 -10.94 -0.74 3.23
C LYS A 67 -11.14 -2.01 2.39
N PRO A 68 -11.52 -1.87 1.11
CA PRO A 68 -11.73 -3.00 0.22
C PRO A 68 -10.49 -3.89 0.12
N VAL A 69 -10.72 -5.19 -0.03
CA VAL A 69 -9.66 -6.11 -0.46
C VAL A 69 -9.20 -5.70 -1.85
N MET A 70 -7.90 -5.45 -1.98
CA MET A 70 -7.25 -5.02 -3.23
C MET A 70 -6.45 -6.13 -3.87
N GLN A 71 -6.09 -7.16 -3.10
CA GLN A 71 -5.34 -8.30 -3.61
C GLN A 71 -5.77 -9.56 -2.86
N VAL A 72 -5.89 -10.65 -3.59
CA VAL A 72 -5.92 -12.00 -3.03
C VAL A 72 -4.79 -12.84 -3.59
N ILE A 73 -4.31 -13.78 -2.79
CA ILE A 73 -3.18 -14.63 -3.12
C ILE A 73 -3.56 -16.06 -2.75
N PHE A 74 -3.25 -17.00 -3.65
CA PHE A 74 -3.34 -18.42 -3.38
C PHE A 74 -1.97 -19.04 -3.50
N GLU A 75 -1.50 -19.69 -2.44
CA GLU A 75 -0.31 -20.53 -2.51
C GLU A 75 -0.72 -21.90 -3.09
N LEU A 76 -0.16 -22.25 -4.24
CA LEU A 76 -0.50 -23.44 -4.99
C LEU A 76 0.42 -24.60 -4.60
N ALA A 77 -0.19 -25.74 -4.27
CA ALA A 77 0.53 -26.96 -3.93
C ALA A 77 1.23 -27.54 -5.17
N PRO A 78 2.36 -28.26 -5.01
CA PRO A 78 3.01 -28.91 -6.13
C PRO A 78 2.09 -29.98 -6.77
N PRO A 79 2.29 -30.30 -8.07
CA PRO A 79 1.52 -31.36 -8.75
C PRO A 79 1.62 -32.74 -8.08
N SER A 80 2.73 -32.96 -7.36
CA SER A 80 2.97 -34.16 -6.56
C SER A 80 4.00 -33.84 -5.47
N GLU A 81 3.86 -34.43 -4.29
CA GLU A 81 4.84 -34.30 -3.19
C GLU A 81 6.25 -34.82 -3.56
N ARG A 82 6.36 -35.66 -4.60
CA ARG A 82 7.62 -36.25 -5.09
C ARG A 82 8.28 -35.48 -6.23
N CYS A 83 7.76 -34.29 -6.58
CA CYS A 83 8.28 -33.55 -7.73
C CYS A 83 9.70 -33.03 -7.46
N ARG A 84 10.69 -33.57 -8.20
CA ARG A 84 12.09 -33.09 -8.14
C ARG A 84 12.30 -31.77 -8.89
N SER A 85 11.40 -31.42 -9.80
CA SER A 85 11.48 -30.20 -10.61
C SER A 85 10.08 -29.63 -10.85
N ILE A 86 9.87 -28.36 -10.54
CA ILE A 86 8.60 -27.67 -10.74
C ILE A 86 8.52 -27.24 -12.21
N LYS A 87 7.52 -27.76 -12.95
CA LYS A 87 7.29 -27.41 -14.36
C LYS A 87 6.15 -26.38 -14.44
N PRO A 88 6.41 -25.13 -14.89
CA PRO A 88 5.37 -24.09 -14.95
C PRO A 88 4.14 -24.48 -15.78
N ASN A 89 4.33 -25.32 -16.81
CA ASN A 89 3.27 -25.76 -17.70
C ASN A 89 2.12 -26.49 -17.00
N TYR A 90 2.31 -27.02 -15.78
CA TYR A 90 1.22 -27.64 -15.03
C TYR A 90 0.08 -26.63 -14.78
N TRP A 91 0.39 -25.44 -14.27
CA TRP A 91 -0.60 -24.39 -14.07
C TRP A 91 -0.82 -23.54 -15.31
N ALA A 92 0.27 -23.16 -15.99
CA ALA A 92 0.21 -22.17 -17.06
C ALA A 92 -0.62 -22.64 -18.26
N LYS A 93 -0.63 -23.95 -18.58
CA LYS A 93 -1.42 -24.49 -19.69
C LYS A 93 -2.92 -24.35 -19.44
N GLU A 94 -3.39 -24.77 -18.26
CA GLU A 94 -4.82 -24.68 -17.93
C GLU A 94 -5.30 -23.23 -17.81
N LEU A 95 -4.46 -22.34 -17.27
CA LEU A 95 -4.74 -20.90 -17.27
C LEU A 95 -4.84 -20.35 -18.70
N GLN A 96 -3.93 -20.74 -19.59
CA GLN A 96 -3.97 -20.30 -21.00
C GLN A 96 -5.20 -20.80 -21.75
N GLU A 97 -5.60 -22.06 -21.52
CA GLU A 97 -6.80 -22.62 -22.14
C GLU A 97 -8.07 -21.89 -21.68
N SER A 98 -8.09 -21.41 -20.43
CA SER A 98 -9.27 -20.72 -19.87
C SER A 98 -9.28 -19.20 -20.09
N LEU A 99 -8.12 -18.55 -20.10
CA LEU A 99 -7.98 -17.09 -20.09
C LEU A 99 -7.41 -16.53 -21.40
N GLY A 100 -6.95 -17.39 -22.31
CA GLY A 100 -6.17 -17.00 -23.47
C GLY A 100 -4.68 -16.80 -23.15
N ASN A 101 -3.93 -16.26 -24.11
CA ASN A 101 -2.51 -15.99 -23.92
C ASN A 101 -2.28 -14.91 -22.84
N PRO A 102 -1.24 -15.06 -22.00
CA PRO A 102 -0.86 -14.01 -21.06
C PRO A 102 -0.35 -12.76 -21.78
N ASP A 103 -0.64 -11.59 -21.21
CA ASP A 103 -0.13 -10.30 -21.69
C ASP A 103 1.38 -10.16 -21.44
N GLU A 104 1.85 -10.75 -20.34
CA GLU A 104 3.25 -10.72 -19.94
C GLU A 104 3.73 -12.12 -19.57
N VAL A 105 4.93 -12.48 -20.04
CA VAL A 105 5.62 -13.71 -19.63
C VAL A 105 7.07 -13.38 -19.35
N SER A 106 7.57 -13.79 -18.19
CA SER A 106 8.98 -13.73 -17.86
C SER A 106 9.50 -15.07 -17.38
N ARG A 107 10.77 -15.34 -17.69
CA ARG A 107 11.49 -16.54 -17.28
C ARG A 107 12.86 -16.14 -16.76
N SER A 108 13.18 -16.63 -15.57
CA SER A 108 14.41 -16.28 -14.88
C SER A 108 15.08 -17.56 -14.38
N ARG A 109 16.41 -17.60 -14.46
CA ARG A 109 17.18 -18.67 -13.81
C ARG A 109 17.33 -18.32 -12.33
N VAL A 110 17.35 -19.33 -11.47
CA VAL A 110 17.72 -19.15 -10.06
C VAL A 110 19.20 -18.70 -10.03
N PRO A 111 19.53 -17.55 -9.43
CA PRO A 111 20.92 -17.16 -9.22
C PRO A 111 21.66 -18.22 -8.41
N TRP A 112 22.94 -18.48 -8.72
CA TRP A 112 23.71 -19.54 -8.06
C TRP A 112 23.86 -19.36 -6.55
N PHE A 113 23.74 -18.12 -6.05
CA PHE A 113 23.82 -17.75 -4.64
C PHE A 113 22.45 -17.70 -3.94
N ALA A 114 21.35 -17.85 -4.68
CA ALA A 114 20.00 -17.72 -4.14
C ALA A 114 19.38 -19.10 -3.85
N THR A 115 18.58 -19.18 -2.80
CA THR A 115 17.78 -20.38 -2.53
C THR A 115 16.71 -20.50 -3.63
N PRO A 116 16.56 -21.67 -4.29
CA PRO A 116 15.57 -21.85 -5.35
C PRO A 116 14.15 -21.55 -4.91
N SER A 117 13.78 -21.94 -3.68
CA SER A 117 12.48 -21.65 -3.09
C SER A 117 12.24 -20.14 -2.96
N GLY A 118 13.27 -19.34 -2.67
CA GLY A 118 13.17 -17.88 -2.59
C GLY A 118 13.06 -17.16 -3.94
N SER A 119 13.22 -17.86 -5.07
CA SER A 119 13.29 -17.25 -6.40
C SER A 119 12.08 -17.59 -7.27
N VAL A 120 11.53 -16.62 -8.00
CA VAL A 120 10.54 -16.87 -9.06
C VAL A 120 11.27 -17.18 -10.36
N THR A 121 10.96 -18.32 -10.98
CA THR A 121 11.63 -18.78 -12.22
C THR A 121 10.75 -18.64 -13.46
N TYR A 122 9.44 -18.55 -13.26
CA TYR A 122 8.47 -18.27 -14.30
C TYR A 122 7.38 -17.36 -13.74
N CYS A 123 7.02 -16.34 -14.50
CA CYS A 123 5.88 -15.49 -14.21
C CYS A 123 5.04 -15.32 -15.48
N ALA A 124 3.73 -15.36 -15.35
CA ALA A 124 2.79 -15.00 -16.41
C ALA A 124 1.65 -14.16 -15.83
N ALA A 125 1.23 -13.12 -16.54
CA ALA A 125 0.16 -12.24 -16.11
C ALA A 125 -0.91 -12.05 -17.19
N TRP A 126 -2.16 -11.89 -16.75
CA TRP A 126 -3.35 -11.62 -17.55
C TRP A 126 -4.08 -10.43 -16.93
N ASN A 127 -4.43 -9.46 -17.76
CA ASN A 127 -5.30 -8.34 -17.40
C ASN A 127 -6.70 -8.64 -17.96
N ILE A 128 -7.66 -8.85 -17.05
CA ILE A 128 -9.02 -9.27 -17.37
C ILE A 128 -9.96 -8.25 -16.74
N ASP A 129 -10.54 -7.40 -17.58
CA ASP A 129 -11.29 -6.22 -17.14
C ASP A 129 -10.47 -5.40 -16.12
N ASP A 130 -11.01 -5.22 -14.91
CA ASP A 130 -10.42 -4.46 -13.81
C ASP A 130 -9.51 -5.31 -12.91
N VAL A 131 -9.15 -6.54 -13.30
CA VAL A 131 -8.38 -7.47 -12.47
C VAL A 131 -7.11 -7.92 -13.18
N ARG A 132 -5.99 -7.93 -12.45
CA ARG A 132 -4.75 -8.54 -12.91
C ARG A 132 -4.51 -9.86 -12.18
N LEU A 133 -4.46 -10.95 -12.92
CA LEU A 133 -4.09 -12.27 -12.42
C LEU A 133 -2.64 -12.56 -12.81
N THR A 134 -1.83 -12.99 -11.85
CA THR A 134 -0.41 -13.31 -12.04
C THR A 134 -0.10 -14.68 -11.45
N LEU A 135 0.41 -15.58 -12.28
CA LEU A 135 1.00 -16.84 -11.84
C LEU A 135 2.50 -16.63 -11.64
N SER A 136 3.01 -16.89 -10.43
CA SER A 136 4.45 -16.93 -10.14
C SER A 136 4.86 -18.34 -9.72
N VAL A 137 5.75 -18.97 -10.47
CA VAL A 137 6.25 -20.33 -10.17
C VAL A 137 7.65 -20.22 -9.56
N PHE A 138 7.83 -20.83 -8.40
CA PHE A 138 9.08 -20.77 -7.66
C PHE A 138 10.12 -21.74 -8.24
N GLY A 139 11.40 -21.45 -8.02
CA GLY A 139 12.50 -22.31 -8.44
C GLY A 139 12.65 -23.58 -7.58
N GLY A 140 11.96 -23.63 -6.45
CA GLY A 140 11.93 -24.76 -5.53
C GLY A 140 10.70 -24.73 -4.63
N LEU A 141 10.48 -25.80 -3.87
CA LEU A 141 9.35 -25.93 -2.95
C LEU A 141 9.52 -24.98 -1.76
N ARG A 142 8.42 -24.35 -1.33
CA ARG A 142 8.35 -23.52 -0.13
C ARG A 142 7.55 -24.25 0.94
N GLU A 143 8.06 -24.27 2.16
CA GLU A 143 7.28 -24.65 3.32
C GLU A 143 6.59 -23.39 3.87
N ASN A 144 5.28 -23.47 4.07
CA ASN A 144 4.47 -22.46 4.71
C ASN A 144 3.66 -23.09 5.84
N GLU A 145 2.99 -22.26 6.64
CA GLU A 145 2.18 -22.67 7.80
C GLU A 145 1.06 -23.67 7.42
N ALA A 146 0.58 -23.63 6.18
CA ALA A 146 -0.50 -24.47 5.68
C ALA A 146 -0.05 -25.72 4.91
N GLY A 147 1.23 -25.82 4.54
CA GLY A 147 1.78 -26.94 3.77
C GLY A 147 2.92 -26.54 2.84
N ILE A 148 3.10 -27.33 1.77
CA ILE A 148 4.15 -27.10 0.78
C ILE A 148 3.55 -26.41 -0.44
N SER A 149 4.12 -25.28 -0.87
CA SER A 149 3.75 -24.59 -2.11
C SER A 149 4.89 -24.59 -3.14
N ALA A 150 4.51 -24.44 -4.40
CA ALA A 150 5.42 -24.45 -5.55
C ALA A 150 5.18 -23.27 -6.51
N ALA A 151 4.03 -22.61 -6.37
CA ALA A 151 3.67 -21.41 -7.10
C ALA A 151 2.72 -20.56 -6.27
N GLY A 152 2.55 -19.29 -6.65
CA GLY A 152 1.51 -18.41 -6.14
C GLY A 152 0.65 -17.88 -7.28
N LEU A 153 -0.67 -17.81 -7.06
CA LEU A 153 -1.62 -17.12 -7.92
C LEU A 153 -2.04 -15.82 -7.24
N PHE A 154 -1.61 -14.69 -7.80
CA PHE A 154 -1.86 -13.35 -7.27
C PHE A 154 -2.94 -12.68 -8.11
N ILE A 155 -4.01 -12.20 -7.48
CA ILE A 155 -5.12 -11.58 -8.16
C ILE A 155 -5.33 -10.20 -7.54
N GLY A 156 -5.03 -9.15 -8.29
CA GLY A 156 -5.14 -7.77 -7.85
C GLY A 156 -6.31 -7.05 -8.51
N TRP A 157 -7.07 -6.28 -7.74
CA TRP A 157 -8.08 -5.38 -8.27
C TRP A 157 -7.41 -4.08 -8.71
N ALA A 158 -7.31 -3.88 -10.02
CA ALA A 158 -6.58 -2.77 -10.63
C ALA A 158 -7.39 -1.46 -10.67
N ASN A 159 -8.71 -1.52 -10.55
CA ASN A 159 -9.57 -0.34 -10.60
C ASN A 159 -9.60 0.41 -9.25
N VAL A 160 -8.50 1.10 -8.96
CA VAL A 160 -8.32 1.92 -7.75
C VAL A 160 -9.36 3.03 -7.65
N ILE A 161 -9.80 3.60 -8.79
CA ILE A 161 -10.81 4.65 -8.81
C ILE A 161 -12.14 4.14 -8.28
N GLU A 162 -12.59 2.97 -8.75
CA GLU A 162 -13.80 2.31 -8.26
C GLU A 162 -13.69 1.96 -6.78
N ALA A 163 -12.58 1.34 -6.39
CA ALA A 163 -12.32 0.96 -5.00
C ALA A 163 -12.33 2.16 -4.04
N ALA A 164 -11.91 3.33 -4.50
CA ALA A 164 -11.85 4.54 -3.70
C ALA A 164 -13.21 5.25 -3.54
N LYS A 165 -14.19 5.02 -4.43
CA LYS A 165 -15.46 5.78 -4.47
C LYS A 165 -16.14 5.96 -3.11
N PRO A 166 -16.27 4.94 -2.24
CA PRO A 166 -16.93 5.10 -0.94
C PRO A 166 -16.24 6.09 0.00
N PHE A 167 -14.96 6.37 -0.24
CA PHE A 167 -14.11 7.19 0.62
C PHE A 167 -13.91 8.61 0.08
N LEU A 168 -14.15 8.82 -1.22
CA LEU A 168 -13.97 10.12 -1.86
C LEU A 168 -14.87 11.20 -1.26
N ALA A 169 -16.14 10.89 -1.00
CA ALA A 169 -17.09 11.88 -0.48
C ALA A 169 -16.64 12.51 0.84
N ARG A 170 -16.13 11.68 1.77
CA ARG A 170 -15.58 12.17 3.04
C ARG A 170 -14.34 13.03 2.83
N ASN A 171 -13.42 12.59 1.98
CA ASN A 171 -12.20 13.35 1.70
C ASN A 171 -12.53 14.71 1.06
N MET A 172 -13.46 14.75 0.11
CA MET A 172 -13.90 16.00 -0.53
C MET A 172 -14.50 16.99 0.47
N ILE A 173 -15.24 16.52 1.48
CA ILE A 173 -15.77 17.39 2.55
C ILE A 173 -14.61 18.00 3.35
N LEU A 174 -13.64 17.18 3.75
CA LEU A 174 -12.48 17.63 4.54
C LEU A 174 -11.56 18.55 3.72
N GLU A 175 -11.33 18.25 2.44
CA GLU A 175 -10.54 19.10 1.54
C GLU A 175 -11.22 20.45 1.32
N LYS A 176 -12.54 20.48 1.19
CA LYS A 176 -13.30 21.73 1.10
C LYS A 176 -13.27 22.54 2.40
N GLU A 177 -13.38 21.88 3.55
CA GLU A 177 -13.20 22.54 4.85
C GLU A 177 -11.80 23.14 4.96
N LEU A 178 -10.77 22.38 4.58
CA LEU A 178 -9.38 22.81 4.58
C LEU A 178 -9.15 24.00 3.64
N GLU A 179 -9.75 23.98 2.45
CA GLU A 179 -9.71 25.08 1.49
C GLU A 179 -10.32 26.36 2.05
N ILE A 180 -11.54 26.29 2.61
CA ILE A 180 -12.21 27.45 3.21
C ILE A 180 -11.36 28.05 4.34
N ASN A 181 -10.88 27.22 5.27
CA ASN A 181 -10.08 27.69 6.41
C ASN A 181 -8.70 28.21 6.00
N SER A 182 -8.17 27.81 4.84
CA SER A 182 -6.87 28.30 4.37
C SER A 182 -6.83 29.80 4.08
N HIS A 183 -7.98 30.42 3.76
CA HIS A 183 -8.09 31.86 3.58
C HIS A 183 -7.92 32.66 4.87
N GLU A 184 -8.24 32.05 6.00
CA GLU A 184 -8.16 32.65 7.34
C GLU A 184 -7.03 32.02 8.17
N ALA A 185 -6.06 31.38 7.49
CA ALA A 185 -4.95 30.71 8.13
C ALA A 185 -4.20 31.65 9.08
N THR A 186 -4.10 31.24 10.35
CA THR A 186 -3.35 31.96 11.38
C THR A 186 -2.09 31.21 11.77
N ASP A 187 -1.14 31.90 12.42
CA ASP A 187 0.13 31.33 12.89
C ASP A 187 0.93 30.60 11.80
N LEU A 188 0.81 31.04 10.54
CA LEU A 188 1.49 30.43 9.39
C LEU A 188 3.01 30.54 9.57
N SER A 189 3.67 29.38 9.61
CA SER A 189 5.12 29.23 9.68
C SER A 189 5.59 28.34 8.54
N ILE A 190 6.50 28.86 7.70
CA ILE A 190 7.07 28.13 6.56
C ILE A 190 8.50 27.73 6.88
N PHE A 191 8.81 26.45 6.69
CA PHE A 191 10.12 25.86 6.94
C PHE A 191 10.72 25.36 5.63
N LYS A 192 11.89 25.89 5.26
CA LYS A 192 12.66 25.43 4.10
C LYS A 192 13.55 24.25 4.50
N LEU A 193 13.27 23.09 3.95
CA LEU A 193 14.03 21.85 4.10
C LEU A 193 15.11 21.74 3.01
N ASP A 194 16.12 20.89 3.24
CA ASP A 194 17.18 20.66 2.26
C ASP A 194 16.73 19.68 1.16
N ARG A 195 15.75 18.82 1.45
CA ARG A 195 15.13 17.92 0.46
C ARG A 195 13.77 18.41 -0.02
N LYS A 196 13.48 18.11 -1.30
CA LYS A 196 12.14 18.23 -1.86
C LYS A 196 11.22 17.20 -1.22
N GLN A 197 9.98 17.62 -0.99
CA GLN A 197 8.86 16.76 -0.61
C GLN A 197 8.14 16.34 -1.89
N GLU A 198 7.70 15.08 -1.91
CA GLU A 198 7.04 14.48 -3.06
C GLU A 198 5.55 14.28 -2.74
N PRO A 199 4.67 14.38 -3.73
CA PRO A 199 3.27 14.02 -3.55
C PRO A 199 3.15 12.54 -3.20
N PHE A 200 2.16 12.19 -2.40
CA PHE A 200 1.78 10.80 -2.22
C PHE A 200 1.19 10.23 -3.50
N TYR A 201 1.67 9.05 -3.88
CA TYR A 201 1.05 8.14 -4.84
C TYR A 201 1.56 6.72 -4.57
N SER A 202 0.83 5.74 -5.05
CA SER A 202 1.28 4.35 -5.09
C SER A 202 1.72 4.02 -6.51
N ALA A 203 3.01 3.75 -6.69
CA ALA A 203 3.54 3.33 -7.99
C ALA A 203 2.95 1.97 -8.39
N ASP A 204 2.55 1.84 -9.65
CA ASP A 204 2.09 0.57 -10.21
C ASP A 204 3.14 0.02 -11.18
N TYR A 205 4.09 -0.76 -10.64
CA TYR A 205 5.20 -1.33 -11.40
C TYR A 205 4.78 -2.35 -12.48
N HIS A 206 3.49 -2.65 -12.57
CA HIS A 206 2.91 -3.47 -13.62
C HIS A 206 2.56 -2.68 -14.88
N LEU A 207 2.52 -1.36 -14.80
CA LEU A 207 2.27 -0.49 -15.94
C LEU A 207 3.58 -0.06 -16.62
N SER A 208 3.48 0.28 -17.90
CA SER A 208 4.61 0.85 -18.66
C SER A 208 5.08 2.19 -18.09
N ASN A 209 4.19 2.93 -17.42
CA ASN A 209 4.51 4.11 -16.63
C ASN A 209 4.03 3.90 -15.19
N PRO A 210 4.91 3.45 -14.26
CA PRO A 210 4.55 3.20 -12.87
C PRO A 210 4.01 4.41 -12.12
N ASP A 211 4.42 5.61 -12.54
CA ASP A 211 4.12 6.87 -11.87
C ASP A 211 2.94 7.59 -12.53
N ILE A 212 2.06 6.87 -13.22
CA ILE A 212 0.94 7.46 -13.98
C ILE A 212 -0.01 8.29 -13.11
N ALA A 213 -0.12 7.97 -11.81
CA ALA A 213 -0.89 8.74 -10.84
C ALA A 213 -0.39 10.19 -10.69
N LEU A 214 0.90 10.47 -10.90
CA LEU A 214 1.43 11.83 -10.89
C LEU A 214 0.91 12.71 -12.03
N LYS A 215 0.38 12.09 -13.09
CA LYS A 215 -0.17 12.77 -14.28
C LYS A 215 -1.69 12.65 -14.37
N ASN A 216 -2.32 11.93 -13.45
CA ASN A 216 -3.76 11.67 -13.42
C ASN A 216 -4.31 12.04 -12.04
N GLU A 217 -4.88 13.23 -11.94
CA GLU A 217 -5.38 13.82 -10.69
C GLU A 217 -6.45 12.95 -10.03
N LEU A 218 -7.41 12.42 -10.81
CA LEU A 218 -8.45 11.53 -10.29
C LEU A 218 -7.83 10.26 -9.69
N LEU A 219 -6.86 9.65 -10.37
CA LEU A 219 -6.17 8.47 -9.84
C LEU A 219 -5.39 8.80 -8.56
N ARG A 220 -4.67 9.94 -8.50
CA ARG A 220 -3.95 10.38 -7.29
C ARG A 220 -4.91 10.60 -6.12
N LEU A 221 -6.02 11.29 -6.36
CA LEU A 221 -7.08 11.50 -5.38
C LEU A 221 -7.66 10.16 -4.88
N SER A 222 -7.95 9.23 -5.78
CA SER A 222 -8.43 7.89 -5.44
C SER A 222 -7.41 7.11 -4.62
N GLN A 223 -6.12 7.13 -4.99
CA GLN A 223 -5.05 6.50 -4.22
C GLN A 223 -4.95 7.10 -2.82
N ARG A 224 -4.97 8.43 -2.69
CA ARG A 224 -4.93 9.12 -1.40
C ARG A 224 -6.12 8.69 -0.53
N ALA A 225 -7.35 8.77 -1.03
CA ALA A 225 -8.54 8.37 -0.28
C ALA A 225 -8.58 6.87 0.10
N LEU A 226 -8.03 6.00 -0.74
CA LEU A 226 -8.00 4.56 -0.51
C LEU A 226 -6.92 4.16 0.50
N TYR A 227 -5.68 4.63 0.32
CA TYR A 227 -4.50 4.18 1.06
C TYR A 227 -4.11 5.08 2.24
N LYS A 228 -4.58 6.34 2.28
CA LYS A 228 -4.19 7.35 3.27
C LYS A 228 -5.43 8.05 3.84
N SER A 229 -5.92 7.52 4.95
CA SER A 229 -7.16 7.95 5.61
C SER A 229 -7.21 9.42 6.05
N ARG A 230 -6.05 10.04 6.29
CA ARG A 230 -5.93 11.40 6.85
C ARG A 230 -5.19 12.38 5.94
N LEU A 231 -4.69 11.91 4.81
CA LEU A 231 -3.96 12.75 3.86
C LEU A 231 -4.95 13.43 2.91
N LEU A 232 -4.79 14.73 2.74
CA LEU A 232 -5.65 15.60 1.94
C LEU A 232 -4.82 16.36 0.90
N GLU A 233 -5.46 16.88 -0.15
CA GLU A 233 -4.85 17.88 -1.05
C GLU A 233 -4.41 19.12 -0.24
N THR A 234 -3.24 19.67 -0.52
CA THR A 234 -2.91 21.01 -0.01
C THR A 234 -3.77 22.07 -0.71
N PRO A 235 -4.44 22.98 0.04
CA PRO A 235 -5.24 24.04 -0.56
C PRO A 235 -4.45 24.93 -1.52
N PRO A 236 -5.03 25.41 -2.62
CA PRO A 236 -4.33 26.21 -3.62
C PRO A 236 -3.56 27.41 -3.04
N ILE A 237 -4.17 28.16 -2.12
CA ILE A 237 -3.52 29.34 -1.50
C ILE A 237 -2.26 28.97 -0.72
N ILE A 238 -2.29 27.87 0.03
CA ILE A 238 -1.12 27.40 0.78
C ILE A 238 -0.08 26.82 -0.19
N LYS A 239 -0.53 26.07 -1.19
CA LYS A 239 0.32 25.49 -2.23
C LYS A 239 1.10 26.56 -3.00
N ASP A 240 0.46 27.67 -3.35
CA ASP A 240 1.07 28.79 -4.07
C ASP A 240 2.14 29.52 -3.25
N MET A 241 2.07 29.44 -1.92
CA MET A 241 3.10 29.98 -1.01
C MET A 241 4.30 29.05 -0.82
N LEU A 242 4.21 27.78 -1.24
CA LEU A 242 5.20 26.76 -0.94
C LEU A 242 5.99 26.33 -2.18
N ASN A 243 7.32 26.34 -2.05
CA ASN A 243 8.18 25.60 -2.95
C ASN A 243 8.15 24.10 -2.61
N LYS A 244 8.63 23.26 -3.54
CA LYS A 244 8.66 21.79 -3.37
C LYS A 244 9.50 21.32 -2.18
N ASN A 245 10.40 22.13 -1.63
CA ASN A 245 11.20 21.80 -0.45
C ASN A 245 10.77 22.58 0.79
N GLU A 246 9.57 23.16 0.80
CA GLU A 246 9.03 23.91 1.91
C GLU A 246 7.83 23.18 2.53
N VAL A 247 7.66 23.40 3.83
CA VAL A 247 6.56 22.85 4.63
C VAL A 247 5.91 24.01 5.38
N ALA A 248 4.60 24.14 5.31
CA ALA A 248 3.82 25.10 6.10
C ALA A 248 3.18 24.41 7.30
N LEU A 249 3.25 25.09 8.45
CA LEU A 249 2.42 24.81 9.61
C LEU A 249 1.50 26.02 9.80
N TRP A 250 0.20 25.79 9.90
CA TRP A 250 -0.78 26.86 10.06
C TRP A 250 -1.99 26.35 10.83
N LYS A 251 -2.79 27.26 11.38
CA LYS A 251 -3.97 26.91 12.16
C LYS A 251 -5.26 27.16 11.36
N MET A 252 -6.14 26.16 11.34
CA MET A 252 -7.51 26.29 10.79
C MET A 252 -8.43 27.03 11.77
N ASP A 253 -8.27 26.76 13.05
CA ASP A 253 -8.97 27.47 14.13
C ASP A 253 -7.97 27.88 15.21
N ARG A 254 -8.35 28.84 16.06
CA ARG A 254 -7.38 29.48 16.96
C ARG A 254 -6.76 28.53 18.00
N GLU A 255 -7.37 27.39 18.30
CA GLU A 255 -7.01 26.62 19.51
C GLU A 255 -6.86 25.10 19.34
N THR A 256 -7.52 24.45 18.36
CA THR A 256 -7.63 22.98 18.36
C THR A 256 -7.15 22.30 17.09
N LYS A 257 -7.04 23.00 15.95
CA LYS A 257 -6.62 22.40 14.68
C LYS A 257 -5.42 23.10 14.06
N MET A 258 -4.34 22.35 13.89
CA MET A 258 -3.16 22.76 13.13
C MET A 258 -3.01 21.87 11.90
N VAL A 259 -2.58 22.44 10.79
CA VAL A 259 -2.36 21.74 9.53
C VAL A 259 -0.87 21.73 9.25
N VAL A 260 -0.36 20.55 8.86
CA VAL A 260 0.97 20.40 8.28
C VAL A 260 0.78 20.20 6.78
N SER A 261 1.34 21.10 5.97
CA SER A 261 1.19 21.11 4.52
C SER A 261 2.53 21.07 3.82
N THR A 262 2.65 20.22 2.81
CA THR A 262 3.70 20.32 1.78
C THR A 262 3.15 21.10 0.60
N HIS A 263 3.88 21.18 -0.51
CA HIS A 263 3.32 21.71 -1.76
C HIS A 263 2.16 20.85 -2.33
N TRP A 264 2.03 19.59 -1.90
CA TRP A 264 1.15 18.61 -2.55
C TRP A 264 0.02 18.11 -1.67
N ASP A 265 0.38 17.76 -0.44
CA ASP A 265 -0.49 17.07 0.49
C ASP A 265 -0.39 17.66 1.90
N SER A 266 -1.51 17.58 2.60
CA SER A 266 -1.72 18.14 3.93
C SER A 266 -2.34 17.12 4.89
N VAL A 267 -2.05 17.27 6.18
CA VAL A 267 -2.74 16.55 7.28
C VAL A 267 -3.21 17.55 8.32
N ILE A 268 -4.34 17.24 8.96
CA ILE A 268 -4.89 18.00 10.08
C ILE A 268 -4.51 17.28 11.37
N ILE A 269 -3.84 18.00 12.26
CA ILE A 269 -3.49 17.61 13.62
C ILE A 269 -4.45 18.34 14.57
N GLU A 270 -5.20 17.58 15.35
CA GLU A 270 -6.19 18.05 16.30
C GLU A 270 -5.67 17.86 17.73
N ALA A 271 -5.63 18.91 18.54
CA ALA A 271 -5.31 18.81 19.96
C ALA A 271 -6.61 18.69 20.79
N PRO A 272 -6.69 17.82 21.81
CA PRO A 272 -5.65 16.95 22.35
C PRO A 272 -5.69 15.50 21.79
N ALA A 273 -6.10 15.30 20.53
CA ALA A 273 -6.26 13.96 19.99
C ALA A 273 -4.92 13.21 19.90
N ILE A 274 -4.98 11.87 19.97
CA ILE A 274 -3.81 11.03 19.79
C ILE A 274 -3.56 10.87 18.28
N HIS A 275 -2.46 11.47 17.82
CA HIS A 275 -1.98 11.34 16.45
C HIS A 275 -0.83 10.34 16.38
N LYS A 276 -0.71 9.63 15.25
CA LYS A 276 0.44 8.79 15.00
C LYS A 276 1.57 9.69 14.51
N ILE A 277 2.43 10.12 15.42
CA ILE A 277 3.59 10.94 15.07
C ILE A 277 4.88 10.18 15.38
N GLU A 278 5.66 9.90 14.35
CA GLU A 278 6.92 9.18 14.45
C GLU A 278 8.06 10.00 13.84
N TRP A 279 9.12 10.21 14.63
CA TRP A 279 10.30 10.94 14.20
C TRP A 279 11.51 10.00 14.21
N VAL A 280 12.11 9.78 13.04
CA VAL A 280 13.25 8.88 12.87
C VAL A 280 14.44 9.64 12.28
N ASN A 281 15.61 9.47 12.88
CA ASN A 281 16.89 9.91 12.34
C ASN A 281 17.73 8.69 11.96
N VAL A 282 17.81 8.42 10.66
CA VAL A 282 18.61 7.34 10.09
C VAL A 282 20.07 7.80 10.05
N LEU A 283 20.91 7.08 10.77
CA LEU A 283 22.34 7.36 10.87
C LEU A 283 23.04 6.99 9.54
N PRO A 284 24.06 7.77 9.12
CA PRO A 284 24.88 7.41 7.99
C PRO A 284 25.59 6.06 8.25
N ALA A 285 25.44 5.13 7.32
CA ALA A 285 26.18 3.86 7.31
C ALA A 285 26.78 3.62 5.92
N LYS A 286 26.01 3.04 4.99
CA LYS A 286 26.39 2.93 3.56
C LYS A 286 25.93 4.13 2.73
N GLY A 287 24.86 4.80 3.15
CA GLY A 287 24.33 6.02 2.56
C GLY A 287 24.60 7.28 3.40
N ARG A 288 24.12 8.43 2.91
CA ARG A 288 24.21 9.73 3.60
C ARG A 288 23.30 9.84 4.84
N GLY A 289 22.54 8.79 5.16
CA GLY A 289 21.47 8.85 6.15
C GLY A 289 20.32 9.77 5.72
N GLY A 290 19.42 10.03 6.66
CA GLY A 290 18.26 10.88 6.45
C GLY A 290 17.50 11.10 7.74
N MET A 291 16.52 12.00 7.70
CA MET A 291 15.60 12.17 8.81
C MET A 291 14.18 12.24 8.27
N SER A 292 13.24 11.61 8.95
CA SER A 292 11.84 11.62 8.58
C SER A 292 10.93 11.92 9.76
N LEU A 293 9.84 12.63 9.48
CA LEU A 293 8.72 12.80 10.37
C LEU A 293 7.48 12.26 9.67
N ASP A 294 6.91 11.20 10.22
CA ASP A 294 5.57 10.75 9.86
C ASP A 294 4.58 11.40 10.81
N ALA A 295 3.68 12.22 10.27
CA ALA A 295 2.58 12.83 11.00
C ALA A 295 1.27 12.31 10.40
N ASP A 296 0.65 11.35 11.10
CA ASP A 296 -0.41 10.50 10.59
C ASP A 296 -0.02 9.85 9.24
N ASP A 297 -0.61 10.34 8.16
CA ASP A 297 -0.46 9.79 6.81
C ASP A 297 0.53 10.60 5.93
N LEU A 298 1.00 11.76 6.42
CA LEU A 298 1.99 12.61 5.75
C LEU A 298 3.40 12.27 6.24
N THR A 299 4.31 12.03 5.30
CA THR A 299 5.73 11.82 5.58
C THR A 299 6.53 13.03 5.10
N LEU A 300 7.23 13.70 6.01
CA LEU A 300 8.24 14.70 5.69
C LEU A 300 9.61 14.05 5.74
N ARG A 301 10.48 14.37 4.77
CA ARG A 301 11.85 13.84 4.70
C ARG A 301 12.86 14.96 4.53
N ASP A 302 13.99 14.81 5.21
CA ASP A 302 15.11 15.72 5.06
C ASP A 302 16.46 15.00 5.21
N VAL A 303 17.54 15.77 5.13
CA VAL A 303 18.90 15.26 5.40
C VAL A 303 19.06 14.81 6.85
N HIS A 304 20.05 13.94 7.06
CA HIS A 304 20.44 13.45 8.38
C HIS A 304 20.65 14.63 9.35
N SER A 305 20.09 14.52 10.57
CA SER A 305 20.21 15.54 11.63
C SER A 305 19.78 16.96 11.22
N SER A 306 18.80 17.09 10.33
CA SER A 306 18.26 18.40 9.90
C SER A 306 17.70 19.25 11.06
N GLU A 307 18.28 20.42 11.28
CA GLU A 307 17.75 21.40 12.24
C GLU A 307 16.39 21.96 11.81
N LYS A 308 16.12 21.98 10.49
CA LYS A 308 14.88 22.52 9.91
C LYS A 308 13.71 21.59 10.20
N LEU A 309 13.86 20.29 9.94
CA LEU A 309 12.83 19.31 10.27
C LEU A 309 12.69 19.15 11.80
N THR A 310 13.78 19.30 12.57
CA THR A 310 13.71 19.37 14.05
C THR A 310 12.87 20.56 14.52
N SER A 311 12.99 21.72 13.87
CA SER A 311 12.16 22.91 14.17
C SER A 311 10.68 22.69 13.87
N VAL A 312 10.37 21.96 12.80
CA VAL A 312 9.00 21.52 12.49
C VAL A 312 8.45 20.62 13.60
N VAL A 313 9.21 19.60 14.00
CA VAL A 313 8.82 18.70 15.11
C VAL A 313 8.55 19.47 16.39
N ARG A 314 9.42 20.43 16.76
CA ARG A 314 9.23 21.26 17.96
C ARG A 314 7.97 22.11 17.91
N HIS A 315 7.60 22.65 16.74
CA HIS A 315 6.33 23.35 16.57
C HIS A 315 5.14 22.41 16.80
N ILE A 316 5.18 21.22 16.22
CA ILE A 316 4.12 20.23 16.42
C ILE A 316 4.02 19.80 17.87
N GLN A 317 5.15 19.51 18.53
CA GLN A 317 5.22 19.17 19.97
C GLN A 317 4.58 20.27 20.83
N LYS A 318 4.89 21.54 20.55
CA LYS A 318 4.32 22.67 21.28
C LYS A 318 2.80 22.75 21.11
N PHE A 319 2.30 22.47 19.91
CA PHE A 319 0.87 22.47 19.62
C PHE A 319 0.12 21.33 20.31
N ILE A 320 0.62 20.08 20.20
CA ILE A 320 -0.04 18.91 20.78
C ILE A 320 0.15 18.79 22.31
N GLY A 321 1.08 19.55 22.89
CA GLY A 321 1.33 19.56 24.34
C GLY A 321 2.08 18.33 24.88
N HIS A 322 2.62 17.48 24.02
CA HIS A 322 3.31 16.24 24.40
C HIS A 322 4.63 16.05 23.64
N PRO A 323 5.63 15.40 24.26
CA PRO A 323 6.93 15.19 23.63
C PRO A 323 6.86 14.13 22.52
N ILE A 324 7.46 14.45 21.38
CA ILE A 324 7.72 13.50 20.28
C ILE A 324 9.17 13.00 20.41
N GLN A 325 9.36 11.71 20.64
CA GLN A 325 10.69 11.12 20.77
C GLN A 325 11.32 10.84 19.41
N CYS A 326 12.61 11.19 19.24
CA CYS A 326 13.39 10.82 18.06
C CYS A 326 13.94 9.40 18.23
N LYS A 327 13.58 8.49 17.32
CA LYS A 327 14.23 7.18 17.21
C LYS A 327 15.47 7.30 16.34
N LYS A 328 16.55 6.62 16.73
CA LYS A 328 17.73 6.44 15.88
C LYS A 328 17.66 5.07 15.24
N ASP A 329 17.94 5.03 13.94
CA ASP A 329 18.01 3.78 13.19
C ASP A 329 19.27 3.76 12.32
N PHE A 330 19.70 2.58 11.89
CA PHE A 330 20.81 2.41 10.96
C PHE A 330 20.28 2.07 9.58
N ASP A 331 20.92 2.60 8.55
CA ASP A 331 20.65 2.22 7.16
C ASP A 331 20.98 0.73 6.98
N ALA A 332 19.97 -0.13 6.84
CA ALA A 332 20.10 -1.59 6.75
C ALA A 332 20.68 -2.05 5.40
#